data_AF-A0A6J8EF81-F1
#
_entry.id   AF-A0A6J8EF81-F1
#
_cell.length_a   1.000
_cell.length_b   1.000
_cell.length_c   1.000
_cell.angle_alpha   90.00
_cell.angle_beta   90.00
_cell.angle_gamma   90.00
#
_symmetry.space_group_name_H-M   'P 1'
#
loop_
_entity.id
_entity.type
_entity.pdbx_description
1 polymer ?
#
loop_
_entity_poly.entity_id
_entity_poly.type
_entity_poly.pdbx_seq_one_letter_code
_entity_poly.pdbx_strand_id
1 'polypeptide(L)'
;MWNEVFREHQNVSPHCNGILEWDLSMEEKWGSAWRECAKCTKCTYRSKMFNLYEEVASIKRGRRAAKINLGLQVGLHHTPISTASYRKICMASNIPPPSVSGMQHTANAISEKGRRRKHERFTTTKGENKKDKKKIRGENPDVVNIQSDSTQCPYTVAENETYKHSIINTLPKSKLCSKRKHTVSTNVGEHAGPCTANINMQDSIGNEERWARECFEELKEDGLEVNEVTTDPDSSAYRAAESLFQEGLTTTTPSIFLTPDM
;
A
#
# COMPACT_ATOMS: atom_id res chain seq x y z
N MET A 1 -28.43 10.53 -10.78
CA MET A 1 -27.78 10.99 -12.01
C MET A 1 -28.78 11.08 -13.15
N TRP A 2 -29.23 9.97 -13.77
CA TRP A 2 -30.13 10.03 -14.93
C TRP A 2 -31.40 10.86 -14.75
N ASN A 3 -32.11 10.72 -13.63
CA ASN A 3 -33.31 11.53 -13.34
C ASN A 3 -33.03 13.04 -13.32
N GLU A 4 -31.81 13.43 -12.97
CA GLU A 4 -31.38 14.84 -13.00
C GLU A 4 -31.12 15.29 -14.42
N VAL A 5 -30.38 14.50 -15.20
CA VAL A 5 -30.13 14.74 -16.63
C VAL A 5 -31.43 14.87 -17.42
N PHE A 6 -32.40 13.97 -17.21
CA PHE A 6 -33.68 14.03 -17.91
C PHE A 6 -34.44 15.33 -17.61
N ARG A 7 -34.48 15.75 -16.34
CA ARG A 7 -35.13 17.00 -15.93
C ARG A 7 -34.41 18.23 -16.49
N GLU A 8 -33.07 18.24 -16.41
CA GLU A 8 -32.27 19.33 -16.98
C GLU A 8 -32.46 19.46 -18.50
N HIS A 9 -32.46 18.34 -19.22
CA HIS A 9 -32.70 18.34 -20.67
C HIS A 9 -34.09 18.88 -21.02
N GLN A 10 -35.13 18.47 -20.29
CA GLN A 10 -36.49 19.00 -20.50
C GLN A 10 -36.57 20.51 -20.22
N ASN A 11 -35.83 21.01 -19.23
CA ASN A 11 -35.80 22.45 -18.93
C ASN A 11 -35.05 23.26 -20.01
N VAL A 12 -33.93 22.74 -20.53
CA VAL A 12 -33.08 23.44 -21.52
C VAL A 12 -33.63 23.29 -22.94
N SER A 13 -34.26 22.17 -23.25
CA SER A 13 -34.77 21.84 -24.58
C SER A 13 -36.13 21.12 -24.47
N PRO A 14 -37.19 21.84 -24.08
CA PRO A 14 -38.50 21.25 -23.75
C PRO A 14 -39.19 20.55 -24.92
N HIS A 15 -38.82 20.90 -26.16
CA HIS A 15 -39.38 20.30 -27.37
C HIS A 15 -38.45 19.28 -28.03
N CYS A 16 -37.31 18.96 -27.40
CA CYS A 16 -36.37 17.99 -27.94
C CYS A 16 -36.77 16.56 -27.54
N ASN A 17 -37.11 15.74 -28.54
CA ASN A 17 -37.35 14.30 -28.39
C ASN A 17 -36.09 13.48 -28.73
N GLY A 18 -34.92 14.00 -28.34
CA GLY A 18 -33.65 13.32 -28.54
C GLY A 18 -33.39 12.27 -27.46
N ILE A 19 -32.60 11.25 -27.82
CA ILE A 19 -32.16 10.23 -26.87
C ILE A 19 -30.95 10.79 -26.13
N LEU A 20 -30.95 10.64 -24.80
CA LEU A 20 -29.82 10.96 -23.96
C LEU A 20 -28.91 9.74 -23.85
N GLU A 21 -27.65 9.91 -24.21
CA GLU A 21 -26.63 8.88 -24.17
C GLU A 21 -25.38 9.38 -23.44
N TRP A 22 -24.53 8.46 -23.01
CA TRP A 22 -23.23 8.82 -22.46
C TRP A 22 -22.37 9.48 -23.52
N ASP A 23 -21.71 10.58 -23.16
CA ASP A 23 -20.75 11.21 -24.03
C ASP A 23 -19.35 10.66 -23.80
N LEU A 24 -19.08 9.52 -24.44
CA LEU A 24 -17.80 8.81 -24.38
C LEU A 24 -16.59 9.68 -24.77
N SER A 25 -16.81 10.77 -25.54
CA SER A 25 -15.73 11.70 -25.92
C SER A 25 -15.20 12.53 -24.75
N MET A 26 -16.00 12.68 -23.70
CA MET A 26 -15.67 13.46 -22.51
C MET A 26 -15.37 12.55 -21.31
N GLU A 27 -15.37 11.22 -21.46
CA GLU A 27 -15.11 10.28 -20.39
C GLU A 27 -13.81 10.64 -19.65
N GLU A 28 -13.91 10.85 -18.34
CA GLU A 28 -12.75 11.15 -17.50
C GLU A 28 -12.45 10.00 -16.55
N LYS A 29 -11.26 9.42 -16.69
CA LYS A 29 -10.79 8.39 -15.79
C LYS A 29 -10.07 8.94 -14.56
N TRP A 30 -10.36 8.38 -13.39
CA TRP A 30 -9.78 8.73 -12.09
C TRP A 30 -9.30 7.49 -11.32
N GLY A 31 -8.06 7.06 -11.58
CA GLY A 31 -7.54 5.82 -11.02
C GLY A 31 -8.22 4.61 -11.66
N SER A 32 -9.00 3.86 -10.88
CA SER A 32 -9.88 2.76 -11.33
C SER A 32 -11.36 3.19 -11.39
N ALA A 33 -11.64 4.49 -11.41
CA ALA A 33 -13.00 5.02 -11.40
C ALA A 33 -13.24 5.94 -12.61
N TRP A 34 -14.51 6.21 -12.93
CA TRP A 34 -14.91 7.00 -14.10
C TRP A 34 -15.84 8.16 -13.74
N ARG A 35 -15.73 9.24 -14.50
CA ARG A 35 -16.70 10.33 -14.53
C ARG A 35 -17.24 10.45 -15.93
N GLU A 36 -18.54 10.65 -16.00
CA GLU A 36 -19.28 10.66 -17.25
C GLU A 36 -20.28 11.79 -17.29
N CYS A 37 -20.53 12.30 -18.49
CA CYS A 37 -21.62 13.21 -18.77
C CYS A 37 -22.52 12.61 -19.85
N ALA A 38 -23.77 13.05 -19.87
CA ALA A 38 -24.72 12.67 -20.90
C ALA A 38 -24.83 13.78 -21.94
N LYS A 39 -25.04 13.40 -23.20
CA LYS A 39 -25.38 14.30 -24.29
C LYS A 39 -26.70 13.90 -24.94
N CYS A 40 -27.36 14.87 -25.55
CA CYS A 40 -28.49 14.60 -26.42
C CYS A 40 -28.00 14.32 -27.84
N THR A 41 -28.61 13.33 -28.50
CA THR A 41 -28.31 12.99 -29.90
C THR A 41 -28.87 13.99 -30.92
N LYS A 42 -29.87 14.81 -30.53
CA LYS A 42 -30.58 15.72 -31.45
C LYS A 42 -30.33 17.20 -31.19
N CYS A 43 -30.13 17.62 -29.94
CA CYS A 43 -29.83 19.00 -29.60
C CYS A 43 -28.41 19.13 -29.01
N THR A 44 -28.00 20.36 -28.75
CA THR A 44 -26.67 20.68 -28.20
C THR A 44 -26.55 20.45 -26.70
N TYR A 45 -27.58 19.88 -26.06
CA TYR A 45 -27.56 19.63 -24.61
C TYR A 45 -26.46 18.65 -24.21
N ARG A 46 -25.71 19.05 -23.19
CA ARG A 46 -24.75 18.23 -22.46
C ARG A 46 -24.95 18.46 -20.97
N SER A 47 -24.99 17.40 -20.20
CA SER A 47 -25.09 17.48 -18.75
C SER A 47 -23.76 17.91 -18.12
N LYS A 48 -23.79 18.26 -16.85
CA LYS A 48 -22.57 18.30 -16.03
C LYS A 48 -21.92 16.92 -15.94
N MET A 49 -20.66 16.91 -15.50
CA MET A 49 -19.93 15.68 -15.19
C MET A 49 -20.37 15.06 -13.86
N PHE A 50 -20.72 13.78 -13.90
CA PHE A 50 -21.09 12.99 -12.72
C PHE A 50 -20.01 11.98 -12.39
N ASN A 51 -19.73 11.82 -11.09
CA ASN A 51 -18.87 10.73 -10.63
C ASN A 51 -19.67 9.42 -10.64
N LEU A 52 -19.15 8.38 -11.30
CA LEU A 52 -19.69 7.01 -11.22
C LEU A 52 -19.12 6.22 -10.02
N TYR A 53 -18.64 6.96 -9.02
CA TYR A 53 -17.99 6.41 -7.84
C TYR A 53 -18.29 7.30 -6.63
N GLU A 54 -18.18 6.69 -5.46
CA GLU A 54 -18.24 7.43 -4.21
C GLU A 54 -16.88 8.05 -3.88
N GLU A 55 -16.90 9.30 -3.46
CA GLU A 55 -15.70 10.00 -2.98
C GLU A 55 -15.47 9.75 -1.50
N VAL A 56 -14.21 9.79 -1.09
CA VAL A 56 -13.83 9.84 0.32
C VAL A 56 -13.94 11.28 0.81
N ALA A 57 -14.60 11.45 1.96
CA ALA A 57 -14.66 12.73 2.63
C ALA A 57 -13.25 13.27 2.92
N SER A 58 -12.97 14.49 2.48
CA SER A 58 -11.69 15.16 2.68
C SER A 58 -11.92 16.63 2.97
N ILE A 59 -11.19 17.13 3.96
CA ILE A 59 -11.12 18.55 4.34
C ILE A 59 -10.18 19.31 3.38
N LYS A 60 -9.24 18.59 2.74
CA LYS A 60 -8.28 19.20 1.82
C LYS A 60 -8.99 19.71 0.56
N ARG A 61 -8.61 20.92 0.13
CA ARG A 61 -9.06 21.52 -1.13
C ARG A 61 -8.50 20.73 -2.32
N GLY A 62 -9.35 20.43 -3.30
CA GLY A 62 -8.97 19.70 -4.51
C GLY A 62 -9.87 18.49 -4.78
N ARG A 63 -9.55 17.75 -5.85
CA ARG A 63 -10.29 16.56 -6.27
C ARG A 63 -10.16 15.46 -5.22
N ARG A 64 -11.29 14.89 -4.81
CA ARG A 64 -11.34 13.87 -3.77
C ARG A 64 -10.96 12.50 -4.32
N ALA A 65 -10.43 11.65 -3.46
CA ALA A 65 -10.09 10.28 -3.84
C ALA A 65 -11.37 9.45 -4.01
N ALA A 66 -11.44 8.63 -5.05
CA ALA A 66 -12.49 7.62 -5.18
C ALA A 66 -12.31 6.53 -4.12
N LYS A 67 -13.40 6.11 -3.46
CA LYS A 67 -13.39 5.00 -2.49
C LYS A 67 -12.78 3.73 -3.07
N ILE A 68 -13.11 3.41 -4.32
CA ILE A 68 -12.59 2.23 -5.01
C ILE A 68 -11.06 2.22 -5.12
N ASN A 69 -10.41 3.37 -5.29
CA ASN A 69 -8.95 3.44 -5.40
C ASN A 69 -8.26 3.11 -4.06
N LEU A 70 -8.85 3.55 -2.95
CA LEU A 70 -8.36 3.23 -1.61
C LEU A 70 -8.66 1.76 -1.25
N GLY A 71 -9.87 1.29 -1.55
CA GLY A 71 -10.26 -0.11 -1.33
C GLY A 71 -9.38 -1.09 -2.10
N LEU A 72 -9.10 -0.78 -3.39
CA LEU A 72 -8.17 -1.54 -4.21
C LEU A 72 -6.80 -1.64 -3.53
N GLN A 73 -6.24 -0.51 -3.09
CA GLN A 73 -4.92 -0.51 -2.48
C GLN A 73 -4.88 -1.27 -1.14
N VAL A 74 -5.95 -1.21 -0.35
CA VAL A 74 -6.10 -2.06 0.85
C VAL A 74 -6.08 -3.54 0.46
N GLY A 75 -6.80 -3.93 -0.60
CA GLY A 75 -6.78 -5.30 -1.12
C GLY A 75 -5.38 -5.73 -1.61
N LEU A 76 -4.67 -4.84 -2.30
CA LEU A 76 -3.28 -5.09 -2.72
C LEU A 76 -2.32 -5.23 -1.53
N HIS A 77 -2.57 -4.58 -0.40
CA HIS A 77 -1.77 -4.79 0.81
C HIS A 77 -2.03 -6.14 1.50
N HIS A 78 -3.19 -6.75 1.27
CA HIS A 78 -3.56 -8.05 1.83
C HIS A 78 -3.29 -9.22 0.87
N THR A 79 -2.78 -8.95 -0.33
CA THR A 79 -2.49 -9.96 -1.34
C THR A 79 -1.04 -9.84 -1.79
N PRO A 80 -0.41 -10.90 -2.31
CA PRO A 80 0.95 -10.85 -2.83
C PRO A 80 1.05 -10.11 -4.19
N ILE A 81 0.09 -9.22 -4.50
CA ILE A 81 0.01 -8.52 -5.79
C ILE A 81 0.54 -7.10 -5.63
N SER A 82 1.70 -6.84 -6.24
CA SER A 82 2.24 -5.48 -6.31
C SER A 82 1.34 -4.53 -7.11
N THR A 83 1.45 -3.22 -6.86
CA THR A 83 0.80 -2.19 -7.69
C THR A 83 1.21 -2.29 -9.16
N ALA A 84 2.47 -2.68 -9.43
CA ALA A 84 2.97 -2.93 -10.78
C ALA A 84 2.34 -4.18 -11.41
N SER A 85 2.20 -5.26 -10.65
CA SER A 85 1.55 -6.51 -11.08
C SER A 85 0.07 -6.27 -11.37
N TYR A 86 -0.63 -5.52 -10.52
CA TYR A 86 -2.02 -5.12 -10.79
C TYR A 86 -2.16 -4.37 -12.12
N ARG A 87 -1.25 -3.44 -12.43
CA ARG A 87 -1.26 -2.75 -13.72
C ARG A 87 -1.06 -3.71 -14.89
N LYS A 88 -0.19 -4.73 -14.75
CA LYS A 88 -0.02 -5.77 -15.78
C LYS A 88 -1.30 -6.57 -15.97
N ILE A 89 -1.99 -6.92 -14.88
CA ILE A 89 -3.30 -7.60 -14.93
C ILE A 89 -4.32 -6.74 -15.68
N CYS A 90 -4.40 -5.44 -15.38
CA CYS A 90 -5.27 -4.52 -16.11
C CYS A 90 -4.96 -4.52 -17.62
N MET A 91 -3.68 -4.35 -17.98
CA MET A 91 -3.25 -4.34 -19.38
C MET A 91 -3.56 -5.66 -20.10
N ALA A 92 -3.34 -6.81 -19.45
CA ALA A 92 -3.67 -8.13 -20.00
C ALA A 92 -5.19 -8.33 -20.18
N SER A 93 -6.01 -7.63 -19.39
CA SER A 93 -7.47 -7.71 -19.43
C SER A 93 -8.11 -6.62 -20.29
N ASN A 94 -7.33 -5.86 -21.07
CA ASN A 94 -7.78 -4.68 -21.81
C ASN A 94 -8.49 -3.61 -20.94
N ILE A 95 -8.16 -3.58 -19.65
CA ILE A 95 -8.61 -2.54 -18.73
C ILE A 95 -7.52 -1.47 -18.70
N PRO A 96 -7.84 -0.18 -18.96
CA PRO A 96 -6.83 0.85 -18.83
C PRO A 96 -6.34 0.86 -17.37
N PRO A 97 -5.03 0.84 -17.09
CA PRO A 97 -4.54 0.83 -15.72
C PRO A 97 -4.62 2.22 -15.07
N PRO A 98 -4.77 2.33 -13.74
CA PRO A 98 -4.55 3.58 -13.01
C PRO A 98 -3.12 4.11 -13.22
N SER A 99 -2.90 5.41 -13.02
CA SER A 99 -1.56 5.99 -13.13
C SER A 99 -0.59 5.42 -12.10
N VAL A 100 0.67 5.24 -12.51
CA VAL A 100 1.76 4.72 -11.65
C VAL A 100 1.86 5.55 -10.39
N SER A 101 1.92 6.86 -10.57
CA SER A 101 2.04 7.87 -9.53
C SER A 101 0.86 7.85 -8.56
N GLY A 102 -0.36 7.75 -9.07
CA GLY A 102 -1.57 7.72 -8.26
C GLY A 102 -1.65 6.47 -7.39
N MET A 103 -1.30 5.30 -7.96
CA MET A 103 -1.21 4.06 -7.19
C MET A 103 -0.14 4.14 -6.11
N GLN A 104 1.06 4.62 -6.43
CA GLN A 104 2.15 4.70 -5.47
C GLN A 104 1.84 5.65 -4.31
N HIS A 105 1.26 6.82 -4.62
CA HIS A 105 0.84 7.77 -3.59
C HIS A 105 -0.18 7.13 -2.64
N THR A 106 -1.13 6.37 -3.19
CA THR A 106 -2.16 5.68 -2.39
C THR A 106 -1.55 4.56 -1.55
N ALA A 107 -0.59 3.81 -2.10
CA ALA A 107 0.16 2.78 -1.39
C ALA A 107 0.93 3.35 -0.20
N ASN A 108 1.70 4.41 -0.41
CA ASN A 108 2.47 5.06 0.65
C ASN A 108 1.54 5.58 1.76
N ALA A 109 0.44 6.24 1.38
CA ALA A 109 -0.53 6.78 2.35
C ALA A 109 -1.24 5.70 3.18
N ILE A 110 -1.54 4.53 2.59
CA ILE A 110 -2.12 3.40 3.33
C ILE A 110 -1.08 2.74 4.22
N SER A 111 0.15 2.59 3.73
CA SER A 111 1.26 2.00 4.48
C SER A 111 1.58 2.82 5.73
N GLU A 112 1.70 4.14 5.59
CA GLU A 112 1.94 5.06 6.70
C GLU A 112 0.81 5.00 7.75
N LYS A 113 -0.46 5.01 7.31
CA LYS A 113 -1.61 4.85 8.21
C LYS A 113 -1.65 3.48 8.87
N GLY A 114 -1.28 2.43 8.15
CA GLY A 114 -1.14 1.07 8.65
C GLY A 114 -0.09 1.00 9.75
N ARG A 115 1.11 1.53 9.47
CA ARG A 115 2.24 1.63 10.40
C ARG A 115 1.85 2.38 11.66
N ARG A 116 1.29 3.60 11.54
CA ARG A 116 0.87 4.40 12.70
C ARG A 116 -0.16 3.68 13.57
N ARG A 117 -1.16 3.03 12.95
CA ARG A 117 -2.18 2.25 13.69
C ARG A 117 -1.61 1.00 14.36
N LYS A 118 -0.58 0.38 13.77
CA LYS A 118 0.13 -0.75 14.37
C LYS A 118 0.96 -0.31 15.56
N HIS A 119 1.75 0.75 15.39
CA HIS A 119 2.53 1.36 16.46
C HIS A 119 1.63 1.77 17.64
N GLU A 120 0.51 2.46 17.38
CA GLU A 120 -0.45 2.88 18.42
C GLU A 120 -1.09 1.69 19.15
N ARG A 121 -1.47 0.61 18.45
CA ARG A 121 -1.99 -0.62 19.11
C ARG A 121 -0.92 -1.38 19.88
N PHE A 122 0.31 -1.33 19.39
CA PHE A 122 1.43 -1.94 20.06
C PHE A 122 1.74 -1.18 21.36
N THR A 123 1.87 0.14 21.31
CA THR A 123 2.23 0.94 22.49
C THR A 123 1.15 0.99 23.57
N THR A 124 -0.15 1.03 23.22
CA THR A 124 -1.22 1.34 24.19
C THR A 124 -1.95 0.15 24.81
N THR A 125 -1.88 -1.05 24.24
CA THR A 125 -2.71 -2.17 24.76
C THR A 125 -2.13 -3.56 24.57
N LYS A 126 -1.38 -3.81 23.50
CA LYS A 126 -0.80 -5.15 23.27
C LYS A 126 0.65 -5.28 23.70
N GLY A 127 1.46 -4.23 23.53
CA GLY A 127 2.86 -4.18 23.91
C GLY A 127 3.05 -4.17 25.42
N GLU A 128 2.32 -3.32 26.15
CA GLU A 128 2.36 -3.31 27.63
C GLU A 128 1.92 -4.68 28.20
N ASN A 129 0.77 -5.20 27.78
CA ASN A 129 0.33 -6.54 28.18
C ASN A 129 1.30 -7.67 27.76
N LYS A 130 2.06 -7.50 26.67
CA LYS A 130 3.10 -8.45 26.25
C LYS A 130 4.34 -8.34 27.14
N LYS A 131 4.84 -7.12 27.36
CA LYS A 131 5.98 -6.86 28.26
C LYS A 131 5.67 -7.34 29.68
N ASP A 132 4.46 -7.13 30.16
CA ASP A 132 4.02 -7.59 31.48
C ASP A 132 3.89 -9.11 31.55
N LYS A 133 3.33 -9.77 30.51
CA LYS A 133 3.31 -11.24 30.45
C LYS A 133 4.71 -11.85 30.39
N LYS A 134 5.63 -11.25 29.64
CA LYS A 134 7.04 -11.67 29.59
C LYS A 134 7.72 -11.50 30.95
N LYS A 135 7.52 -10.35 31.62
CA LYS A 135 7.98 -10.15 33.01
C LYS A 135 7.43 -11.20 33.97
N ILE A 136 6.14 -11.53 33.90
CA ILE A 136 5.52 -12.58 34.74
C ILE A 136 6.14 -13.96 34.46
N ARG A 137 6.53 -14.24 33.22
CA ARG A 137 7.20 -15.48 32.82
C ARG A 137 8.71 -15.51 33.07
N GLY A 138 9.29 -14.40 33.54
CA GLY A 138 10.75 -14.26 33.71
C GLY A 138 11.52 -14.07 32.40
N GLU A 139 10.84 -13.75 31.31
CA GLU A 139 11.41 -13.52 29.99
C GLU A 139 11.80 -12.04 29.80
N ASN A 140 12.74 -11.77 28.90
CA ASN A 140 13.13 -10.40 28.55
C ASN A 140 11.97 -9.68 27.81
N PRO A 141 11.40 -8.58 28.36
CA PRO A 141 10.27 -7.89 27.75
C PRO A 141 10.63 -7.09 26.50
N ASP A 142 11.92 -6.83 26.25
CA ASP A 142 12.39 -5.99 25.16
C ASP A 142 12.73 -6.79 23.89
N VAL A 143 12.44 -8.09 23.89
CA VAL A 143 12.66 -8.97 22.73
C VAL A 143 11.36 -9.56 22.19
N VAL A 144 11.30 -9.88 20.90
CA VAL A 144 10.14 -10.46 20.22
C VAL A 144 10.54 -11.55 19.24
N ASN A 145 9.83 -12.68 19.29
CA ASN A 145 9.91 -13.72 18.28
C ASN A 145 9.09 -13.30 17.05
N ILE A 146 9.65 -13.49 15.87
CA ILE A 146 9.05 -13.04 14.61
C ILE A 146 8.86 -14.19 13.63
N GLN A 147 7.81 -14.08 12.83
CA GLN A 147 7.59 -14.85 11.63
C GLN A 147 7.63 -13.90 10.43
N SER A 148 8.36 -14.29 9.38
CA SER A 148 8.43 -13.57 8.11
C SER A 148 7.88 -14.45 7.00
N ASP A 149 6.93 -13.92 6.23
CA ASP A 149 6.46 -14.55 4.99
C ASP A 149 6.96 -13.68 3.81
N SER A 150 7.95 -14.18 3.08
CA SER A 150 8.64 -13.43 2.03
C SER A 150 7.74 -13.26 0.79
N THR A 151 7.06 -12.11 0.69
CA THR A 151 6.28 -11.75 -0.49
C THR A 151 6.90 -10.57 -1.24
N GLN A 152 7.02 -10.71 -2.57
CA GLN A 152 7.81 -9.87 -3.49
C GLN A 152 7.40 -8.39 -3.60
N CYS A 153 6.58 -7.82 -2.69
CA CYS A 153 6.22 -6.41 -2.78
C CYS A 153 6.09 -5.67 -1.44
N PRO A 154 5.62 -6.30 -0.34
CA PRO A 154 5.90 -5.80 1.00
C PRO A 154 6.58 -6.87 1.87
N TYR A 155 7.77 -6.55 2.40
CA TYR A 155 8.37 -7.39 3.44
C TYR A 155 7.54 -7.24 4.71
N THR A 156 7.03 -8.35 5.25
CA THR A 156 6.04 -8.33 6.32
C THR A 156 6.53 -9.17 7.48
N VAL A 157 6.55 -8.57 8.67
CA VAL A 157 6.96 -9.22 9.90
C VAL A 157 5.75 -9.36 10.81
N ALA A 158 5.43 -10.59 11.18
CA ALA A 158 4.44 -10.93 12.19
C ALA A 158 5.12 -11.34 13.49
N GLU A 159 4.49 -11.08 14.63
CA GLU A 159 4.94 -11.64 15.90
C GLU A 159 4.57 -13.13 15.98
N ASN A 160 5.48 -13.94 16.51
CA ASN A 160 5.29 -15.38 16.73
C ASN A 160 5.21 -15.70 18.23
N GLU A 161 4.42 -14.93 18.97
CA GLU A 161 4.28 -15.06 20.44
C GLU A 161 2.84 -15.38 20.84
N THR A 162 1.87 -15.03 19.99
CA THR A 162 0.44 -15.21 20.24
C THR A 162 -0.23 -15.91 19.07
N TYR A 163 -1.28 -16.68 19.36
CA TYR A 163 -2.11 -17.38 18.37
C TYR A 163 -2.63 -16.51 17.21
N LYS A 164 -2.65 -15.18 17.37
CA LYS A 164 -3.16 -14.26 16.35
C LYS A 164 -2.11 -13.87 15.30
N HIS A 165 -0.83 -14.17 15.51
CA HIS A 165 0.30 -13.79 14.65
C HIS A 165 0.15 -12.37 14.07
N SER A 166 0.02 -11.39 14.97
CA SER A 166 -0.28 -10.02 14.56
C SER A 166 0.86 -9.42 13.73
N ILE A 167 0.58 -8.83 12.58
CA ILE A 167 1.61 -8.14 11.79
C ILE A 167 2.14 -6.93 12.58
N ILE A 168 3.42 -6.97 12.95
CA ILE A 168 4.11 -5.92 13.72
C ILE A 168 4.83 -4.93 12.84
N ASN A 169 5.40 -5.37 11.71
CA ASN A 169 6.02 -4.46 10.73
C ASN A 169 5.65 -4.83 9.28
N THR A 170 5.62 -3.84 8.39
CA THR A 170 5.42 -4.02 6.95
C THR A 170 6.14 -2.93 6.18
N LEU A 171 7.11 -3.33 5.36
CA LEU A 171 7.95 -2.45 4.58
C LEU A 171 7.66 -2.64 3.07
N PRO A 172 6.82 -1.79 2.46
CA PRO A 172 6.57 -1.83 1.03
C PRO A 172 7.73 -1.22 0.26
N LYS A 173 8.19 -1.86 -0.81
CA LYS A 173 9.25 -1.33 -1.67
C LYS A 173 8.75 -1.00 -3.08
N SER A 174 9.17 0.14 -3.59
CA SER A 174 8.79 0.67 -4.90
C SER A 174 9.89 1.46 -5.57
N LYS A 175 10.12 1.13 -6.83
CA LYS A 175 11.01 1.85 -7.76
C LYS A 175 10.33 3.05 -8.43
N LEU A 176 9.02 3.18 -8.21
CA LEU A 176 8.16 4.02 -9.04
C LEU A 176 8.10 5.43 -8.48
N CYS A 177 8.52 6.40 -9.29
CA CYS A 177 8.40 7.81 -8.96
C CYS A 177 7.55 8.56 -9.99
N SER A 178 6.59 9.36 -9.52
CA SER A 178 5.74 10.23 -10.34
C SER A 178 6.50 11.29 -11.15
N LYS A 179 7.72 11.63 -10.74
CA LYS A 179 8.55 12.68 -11.34
C LYS A 179 9.65 12.15 -12.24
N ARG A 180 9.90 10.83 -12.25
CA ARG A 180 10.84 10.22 -13.19
C ARG A 180 10.21 10.15 -14.57
N LYS A 181 10.84 10.80 -15.54
CA LYS A 181 10.57 10.53 -16.95
C LYS A 181 11.16 9.16 -17.28
N HIS A 182 10.42 8.33 -18.03
CA HIS A 182 10.85 6.98 -18.43
C HIS A 182 12.20 6.90 -19.16
N THR A 183 12.75 8.06 -19.56
CA THR A 183 13.96 8.21 -20.36
C THR A 183 15.20 8.61 -19.55
N VAL A 184 15.09 8.88 -18.24
CA VAL A 184 16.22 9.29 -17.41
C VAL A 184 16.29 8.42 -16.15
N SER A 185 17.37 7.65 -16.05
CA SER A 185 17.74 6.91 -14.84
C SER A 185 18.30 7.87 -13.80
N THR A 186 17.44 8.57 -13.06
CA THR A 186 17.86 9.29 -11.85
C THR A 186 17.73 8.37 -10.64
N ASN A 187 18.61 8.46 -9.64
CA ASN A 187 18.46 7.72 -8.37
C ASN A 187 17.33 8.32 -7.51
N VAL A 188 16.99 7.63 -6.42
CA VAL A 188 15.94 8.08 -5.49
C VAL A 188 16.36 9.43 -4.92
N GLY A 189 15.44 10.41 -4.91
CA GLY A 189 15.70 11.74 -4.36
C GLY A 189 16.49 12.70 -5.25
N GLU A 190 17.03 12.25 -6.39
CA GLU A 190 17.78 13.11 -7.34
C GLU A 190 16.88 13.99 -8.23
N HIS A 191 15.71 14.39 -7.73
CA HIS A 191 14.83 15.33 -8.42
C HIS A 191 14.17 16.28 -7.43
N ALA A 192 13.84 17.49 -7.88
CA ALA A 192 13.24 18.49 -7.02
C ALA A 192 11.90 18.03 -6.40
N GLY A 193 11.80 18.17 -5.08
CA GLY A 193 10.61 17.86 -4.26
C GLY A 193 10.39 16.36 -3.97
N PRO A 194 9.27 16.00 -3.32
CA PRO A 194 9.10 14.66 -2.73
C PRO A 194 9.14 13.55 -3.79
N CYS A 195 9.95 12.51 -3.51
CA CYS A 195 10.06 11.29 -4.30
C CYS A 195 9.09 10.24 -3.77
N THR A 196 8.43 9.52 -4.68
CA THR A 196 7.52 8.42 -4.33
C THR A 196 8.17 7.05 -4.41
N ALA A 197 9.34 6.95 -5.07
CA ALA A 197 10.17 5.75 -5.05
C ALA A 197 10.98 5.72 -3.75
N ASN A 198 11.15 4.53 -3.18
CA ASN A 198 11.98 4.31 -2.00
C ASN A 198 13.15 3.35 -2.26
N ILE A 199 13.28 2.85 -3.49
CA ILE A 199 14.42 2.06 -3.97
C ILE A 199 14.80 2.47 -5.40
N ASN A 200 16.05 2.26 -5.80
CA ASN A 200 16.51 2.63 -7.14
C ASN A 200 16.01 1.65 -8.22
N MET A 201 16.09 2.06 -9.49
CA MET A 201 15.63 1.20 -10.60
C MET A 201 16.47 -0.09 -10.72
N GLN A 202 17.76 0.03 -10.45
CA GLN A 202 18.75 -1.05 -10.46
C GLN A 202 18.63 -1.99 -9.24
N ASP A 203 18.08 -1.53 -8.13
CA ASP A 203 17.99 -2.33 -6.89
C ASP A 203 17.03 -3.51 -7.09
N SER A 204 17.34 -4.71 -6.62
CA SER A 204 16.37 -5.80 -6.67
C SER A 204 15.21 -5.55 -5.70
N ILE A 205 13.95 -5.66 -6.17
CA ILE A 205 12.77 -5.63 -5.27
C ILE A 205 12.76 -6.88 -4.38
N GLY A 206 13.33 -7.99 -4.84
CA GLY A 206 13.42 -9.24 -4.07
C GLY A 206 14.65 -9.33 -3.19
N ASN A 207 15.34 -8.22 -2.87
CA ASN A 207 16.45 -8.25 -1.91
C ASN A 207 15.92 -8.36 -0.48
N GLU A 208 15.49 -9.57 -0.14
CA GLU A 208 14.88 -9.91 1.14
C GLU A 208 15.79 -9.53 2.32
N GLU A 209 17.07 -9.90 2.29
CA GLU A 209 18.04 -9.59 3.34
C GLU A 209 18.03 -8.09 3.71
N ARG A 210 18.08 -7.23 2.68
CA ARG A 210 18.06 -5.78 2.86
C ARG A 210 16.74 -5.30 3.48
N TRP A 211 15.61 -5.86 3.07
CA TRP A 211 14.29 -5.44 3.56
C TRP A 211 14.00 -5.97 4.96
N ALA A 212 14.48 -7.16 5.28
CA ALA A 212 14.47 -7.73 6.62
C ALA A 212 15.27 -6.86 7.58
N ARG A 213 16.50 -6.47 7.17
CA ARG A 213 17.36 -5.59 7.95
C ARG A 213 16.68 -4.26 8.28
N GLU A 214 16.16 -3.57 7.27
CA GLU A 214 15.44 -2.30 7.48
C GLU A 214 14.23 -2.47 8.43
N CYS A 215 13.49 -3.58 8.32
CA CYS A 215 12.39 -3.86 9.24
C CYS A 215 12.85 -4.07 10.69
N PHE A 216 13.99 -4.72 10.90
CA PHE A 216 14.53 -5.00 12.23
C PHE A 216 15.12 -3.76 12.87
N GLU A 217 15.75 -2.89 12.08
CA GLU A 217 16.18 -1.56 12.51
C GLU A 217 14.98 -0.71 12.96
N GLU A 218 13.89 -0.67 12.18
CA GLU A 218 12.64 0.01 12.58
C GLU A 218 12.02 -0.59 13.86
N LEU A 219 12.06 -1.92 14.04
CA LEU A 219 11.58 -2.56 15.27
C LEU A 219 12.44 -2.18 16.48
N LYS A 220 13.76 -2.05 16.28
CA LYS A 220 14.69 -1.62 17.32
C LYS A 220 14.42 -0.17 17.76
N GLU A 221 14.15 0.71 16.80
CA GLU A 221 13.71 2.09 17.09
C GLU A 221 12.40 2.12 17.91
N ASP A 222 11.50 1.18 17.64
CA ASP A 222 10.26 0.97 18.40
C ASP A 222 10.48 0.26 19.76
N GLY A 223 11.73 -0.03 20.14
CA GLY A 223 12.11 -0.61 21.42
C GLY A 223 11.93 -2.13 21.52
N LEU A 224 12.01 -2.83 20.38
CA LEU A 224 11.94 -4.29 20.28
C LEU A 224 13.16 -4.86 19.56
N GLU A 225 13.79 -5.87 20.14
CA GLU A 225 14.82 -6.67 19.47
C GLU A 225 14.26 -8.00 18.99
N VAL A 226 14.80 -8.51 17.89
CA VAL A 226 14.46 -9.83 17.37
C VAL A 226 15.20 -10.90 18.17
N ASN A 227 14.48 -11.87 18.71
CA ASN A 227 15.04 -13.01 19.45
C ASN A 227 15.06 -14.30 18.62
N GLU A 228 13.92 -14.67 18.07
CA GLU A 228 13.79 -15.83 17.19
C GLU A 228 13.22 -15.41 15.85
N VAL A 229 13.79 -15.95 14.77
CA VAL A 229 13.31 -15.77 13.40
C VAL A 229 12.76 -17.11 12.90
N THR A 230 11.45 -17.14 12.66
CA THR A 230 10.78 -18.23 11.95
C THR A 230 10.63 -17.85 10.49
N THR A 231 11.28 -18.58 9.60
CA THR A 231 11.25 -18.35 8.16
C THR A 231 11.49 -19.66 7.40
N ASP A 232 11.17 -19.66 6.11
CA ASP A 232 11.54 -20.71 5.16
C ASP A 232 13.07 -20.94 5.11
N PRO A 233 13.53 -22.18 4.85
CA PRO A 233 14.95 -22.54 4.92
C PRO A 233 15.89 -21.78 3.97
N ASP A 234 15.35 -21.19 2.90
CA ASP A 234 16.08 -20.43 1.89
C ASP A 234 16.00 -18.90 2.10
N SER A 235 15.35 -18.44 3.16
CA SER A 235 15.26 -17.01 3.44
C SER A 235 16.55 -16.42 3.99
N SER A 236 16.82 -15.22 3.50
CA SER A 236 17.92 -14.37 3.94
C SER A 236 17.57 -13.50 5.15
N ALA A 237 16.36 -13.63 5.72
CA ALA A 237 15.93 -12.90 6.91
C ALA A 237 16.79 -13.19 8.14
N TYR A 238 17.20 -14.44 8.35
CA TYR A 238 18.09 -14.78 9.45
C TYR A 238 19.46 -14.10 9.32
N ARG A 239 20.03 -14.03 8.10
CA ARG A 239 21.30 -13.34 7.84
C ARG A 239 21.22 -11.86 8.20
N ALA A 240 20.09 -11.23 7.90
CA ALA A 240 19.85 -9.84 8.28
C ALA A 240 19.88 -9.65 9.80
N ALA A 241 19.17 -10.51 10.56
CA ALA A 241 19.19 -10.45 12.02
C ALA A 241 20.60 -10.70 12.60
N GLU A 242 21.31 -11.71 12.07
CA GLU A 242 22.66 -12.04 12.50
C GLU A 242 23.64 -10.89 12.22
N SER A 243 23.51 -10.21 11.07
CA SER A 243 24.34 -9.04 10.74
C SER A 243 24.15 -7.90 11.74
N LEU A 244 22.92 -7.62 12.18
CA LEU A 244 22.64 -6.57 13.17
C LEU A 244 23.26 -6.87 14.53
N PHE A 245 23.28 -8.14 14.93
CA PHE A 245 23.95 -8.57 16.15
C PHE A 245 25.48 -8.46 16.02
N GLN A 246 26.06 -8.93 14.91
CA GLN A 246 27.51 -8.84 14.65
C GLN A 246 28.01 -7.40 14.58
N GLU A 247 27.19 -6.48 14.05
CA GLU A 247 27.48 -5.04 14.01
C GLU A 247 27.25 -4.33 15.36
N GLY A 248 26.73 -5.03 16.38
CA GLY A 248 26.47 -4.48 17.72
C GLY A 248 25.26 -3.56 17.80
N LEU A 249 24.38 -3.57 16.79
CA LEU A 249 23.15 -2.78 16.73
C LEU A 249 22.02 -3.39 17.59
N THR A 250 22.07 -4.71 17.80
CA THR A 250 21.18 -5.44 18.71
C THR A 250 21.99 -6.17 19.78
N THR A 251 21.43 -6.27 20.99
CA THR A 251 22.07 -7.01 22.09
C THR A 251 21.71 -8.48 22.12
N THR A 252 20.57 -8.83 21.52
CA THR A 252 20.04 -10.20 21.47
C THR A 252 20.65 -10.96 20.30
N THR A 253 21.22 -12.14 20.58
CA THR A 253 21.66 -13.07 19.54
C THR A 253 20.44 -13.76 18.93
N PRO A 254 20.16 -13.57 17.64
CA PRO A 254 19.00 -14.18 17.01
C PRO A 254 19.22 -15.69 16.85
N SER A 255 18.16 -16.47 16.99
CA SER A 255 18.15 -17.88 16.66
C SER A 255 17.13 -18.19 15.55
N ILE A 256 17.41 -19.21 14.74
CA ILE A 256 16.51 -19.66 13.68
C ILE A 256 15.63 -20.79 14.21
N PHE A 257 14.32 -20.64 14.04
CA PHE A 257 13.38 -21.73 14.28
C PHE A 257 12.91 -22.25 12.93
N LEU A 258 13.54 -23.32 12.46
CA LEU A 258 13.07 -24.08 11.30
C LEU A 258 11.81 -24.82 11.74
N THR A 259 10.67 -24.54 11.12
CA THR A 259 9.48 -25.39 11.33
C THR A 259 9.85 -26.81 10.90
N PRO A 260 9.79 -27.81 11.79
CA PRO A 260 10.00 -29.19 11.39
C PRO A 260 8.96 -29.53 10.32
N ASP A 261 9.44 -30.08 9.21
CA ASP A 261 8.73 -30.38 7.97
C ASP A 261 7.21 -30.61 8.15
N MET A 262 6.39 -29.77 7.49
CA MET A 262 5.00 -30.11 7.14
C MET A 262 4.96 -30.78 5.78
#